data_AF-A0A258QNY5-F1
#
_entry.id   AF-A0A258QNY5-F1
#
_cell.length_a   1.000
_cell.length_b   1.000
_cell.length_c   1.000
_cell.angle_alpha   90.00
_cell.angle_beta   90.00
_cell.angle_gamma   90.00
#
_symmetry.space_group_name_H-M   'P 1'
#
loop_
_entity.id
_entity.type
_entity.pdbx_description
1 polymer ?
#
loop_
_entity_poly.entity_id
_entity_poly.type
_entity_poly.pdbx_seq_one_letter_code
_entity_poly.pdbx_strand_id
1 'polypeptide(L)' 'MPRDMQEAPALFIVGQDGKDQLVNYRLRDGYFIVDRLFNQAALIAGIGDDQSRITITHHNHRVIEQAKSDTNWFLDSED' A
#
# COMPACT_ATOMS: atom_id res chain seq x y z
N MET A 1 -17.67 0.42 3.85
CA MET A 1 -17.43 -0.16 5.17
C MET A 1 -18.44 -1.25 5.42
N PRO A 2 -18.05 -2.35 6.09
CA PRO A 2 -19.03 -3.19 6.79
C PRO A 2 -19.88 -2.31 7.71
N ARG A 3 -21.19 -2.56 7.76
CA ARG A 3 -22.13 -1.72 8.52
C ARG A 3 -22.00 -1.89 10.04
N ASP A 4 -21.29 -2.92 10.47
CA ASP A 4 -21.21 -3.34 11.88
C ASP A 4 -19.93 -2.88 12.59
N MET A 5 -19.06 -2.12 11.89
CA MET A 5 -17.85 -1.57 12.49
C MET A 5 -18.15 -0.27 13.26
N GLN A 6 -17.97 -0.32 14.58
CA GLN A 6 -18.12 0.83 15.49
C GLN A 6 -16.97 1.84 15.38
N GLU A 7 -15.78 1.37 14.97
CA GLU A 7 -14.58 2.20 14.81
C GLU A 7 -13.98 2.07 13.40
N ALA A 8 -13.37 3.14 12.91
CA ALA A 8 -12.69 3.15 11.63
C ALA A 8 -11.34 2.41 11.75
N PRO A 9 -11.09 1.36 10.94
CA PRO A 9 -9.85 0.61 10.98
C PRO A 9 -8.68 1.46 10.49
N ALA A 10 -7.51 1.17 11.02
CA ALA A 10 -6.27 1.74 10.54
C ALA A 10 -5.90 1.12 9.19
N LEU A 11 -5.55 1.97 8.22
CA LEU A 11 -5.13 1.56 6.88
C LEU A 11 -3.61 1.74 6.75
N PHE A 12 -2.95 0.69 6.29
CA PHE A 12 -1.52 0.62 6.05
C PHE A 12 -1.26 0.22 4.60
N ILE A 13 -0.16 0.71 4.02
CA ILE A 13 0.41 0.16 2.79
C ILE A 13 1.55 -0.76 3.18
N VAL A 14 1.64 -1.93 2.54
CA VAL A 14 2.78 -2.83 2.69
C VAL A 14 3.84 -2.38 1.70
N GLY A 15 4.96 -1.87 2.22
CA GLY A 15 6.12 -1.48 1.41
C GLY A 15 6.78 -2.68 0.73
N GLN A 16 7.68 -2.41 -0.22
CA GLN A 16 8.48 -3.47 -0.87
C GLN A 16 9.35 -4.24 0.14
N ASP A 17 9.71 -3.61 1.26
CA ASP A 17 10.44 -4.22 2.38
C ASP A 17 9.54 -5.06 3.30
N GLY A 18 8.26 -5.21 2.97
CA GLY A 18 7.28 -5.94 3.77
C GLY A 18 6.81 -5.19 5.01
N LYS A 19 7.24 -3.93 5.22
CA LYS A 19 6.86 -3.15 6.39
C LYS A 19 5.58 -2.36 6.14
N ASP A 20 4.78 -2.25 7.19
CA ASP A 20 3.56 -1.46 7.18
C ASP A 20 3.86 0.03 7.29
N GLN A 21 3.34 0.81 6.36
CA GLN A 21 3.43 2.26 6.35
C GLN A 21 2.04 2.83 6.57
N LEU A 22 1.87 3.58 7.68
CA LEU A 22 0.62 4.28 7.96
C LEU A 22 0.35 5.29 6.85
N VAL A 23 -0.88 5.31 6.34
CA VAL A 23 -1.30 6.28 5.34
C VAL A 23 -2.34 7.23 5.89
N ASN A 24 -2.26 8.46 5.43
CA ASN A 24 -3.38 9.38 5.56
C ASN A 24 -4.52 8.89 4.68
N TYR A 25 -5.69 8.73 5.28
CA TYR A 25 -6.91 8.37 4.58
C TYR A 25 -8.03 9.35 4.94
N ARG A 26 -9.03 9.42 4.08
CA ARG A 26 -10.28 10.13 4.35
C ARG A 26 -11.44 9.17 4.22
N LEU A 27 -12.39 9.28 5.14
CA LEU A 27 -13.65 8.55 5.08
C LEU A 27 -14.68 9.40 4.35
N ARG A 28 -15.27 8.86 3.28
CA ARG A 28 -16.37 9.52 2.56
C ARG A 28 -17.38 8.50 2.10
N ASP A 29 -18.65 8.67 2.47
CA ASP A 29 -19.76 7.80 2.07
C ASP A 29 -19.50 6.30 2.33
N GLY A 30 -18.76 6.00 3.41
CA GLY A 30 -18.37 4.62 3.75
C GLY A 30 -17.17 4.07 2.96
N TYR A 31 -16.47 4.89 2.19
CA TYR A 31 -15.26 4.52 1.46
C TYR A 31 -14.01 5.13 2.09
N PHE A 32 -12.93 4.35 2.11
CA PHE A 32 -11.58 4.85 2.37
C PHE A 32 -11.00 5.42 1.09
N ILE A 33 -10.63 6.70 1.12
CA ILE A 33 -9.94 7.38 0.04
C ILE A 33 -8.51 7.62 0.49
N VAL A 34 -7.55 7.12 -0.29
CA VAL A 34 -6.11 7.32 -0.10
C VAL A 34 -5.50 7.88 -1.37
N ASP A 35 -4.53 8.77 -1.21
CA ASP A 35 -3.87 9.45 -2.33
C ASP A 35 -2.56 8.75 -2.75
N ARG A 36 -2.38 7.48 -2.39
CA ARG A 36 -1.17 6.69 -2.69
C ARG A 36 -1.51 5.37 -3.38
N LEU A 37 -0.82 5.10 -4.48
CA LEU A 37 -0.86 3.80 -5.16
C LEU A 37 -0.06 2.75 -4.37
N PHE A 38 -0.58 1.52 -4.32
CA PHE A 38 0.04 0.41 -3.61
C PHE A 38 -0.19 -0.92 -4.34
N ASN A 39 0.69 -1.87 -4.05
CA ASN A 39 0.60 -3.24 -4.54
C ASN A 39 -0.23 -4.05 -3.54
N GLN A 40 0.02 -3.78 -2.26
CA GLN A 40 -0.61 -4.41 -1.14
C GLN A 40 -0.88 -3.37 -0.05
N ALA A 41 -2.06 -3.45 0.54
CA ALA A 41 -2.45 -2.68 1.71
C ALA A 41 -2.99 -3.61 2.79
N ALA A 42 -2.95 -3.16 4.05
CA ALA A 42 -3.52 -3.87 5.18
C ALA A 42 -4.52 -2.97 5.91
N LEU A 43 -5.73 -3.49 6.11
CA LEU A 43 -6.73 -2.92 7.00
C LEU A 43 -6.63 -3.64 8.33
N ILE A 44 -6.45 -2.89 9.41
CA ILE A 44 -6.32 -3.42 10.76
C ILE A 44 -7.45 -2.84 11.63
N ALA A 45 -8.24 -3.72 12.23
CA ALA A 45 -9.31 -3.37 13.14
C ALA A 45 -9.07 -4.01 14.52
N GLY A 46 -9.45 -3.32 15.59
CA GLY A 46 -9.29 -3.82 16.96
C GLY A 46 -7.89 -3.62 17.54
N ILE A 47 -7.73 -4.02 18.81
CA ILE A 47 -6.51 -3.87 19.61
C ILE A 47 -6.25 -5.16 20.40
N GLY A 48 -4.99 -5.42 20.73
CA GLY A 48 -4.60 -6.61 21.51
C GLY A 48 -4.95 -7.92 20.79
N ASP A 49 -5.53 -8.87 21.52
CA ASP A 49 -5.84 -10.21 21.03
C ASP A 49 -7.03 -10.24 20.05
N ASP A 50 -7.87 -9.21 20.04
CA ASP A 50 -9.03 -9.07 19.14
C ASP A 50 -8.68 -8.35 17.83
N GLN A 51 -7.39 -8.20 17.52
CA GLN A 51 -6.94 -7.54 16.30
C GLN A 51 -7.22 -8.40 15.07
N SER A 52 -7.95 -7.83 14.10
CA SER A 52 -8.19 -8.42 12.78
C SER A 52 -7.41 -7.69 11.72
N ARG A 53 -6.76 -8.44 10.82
CA ARG A 53 -5.98 -7.91 9.69
C ARG A 53 -6.51 -8.45 8.38
N ILE A 54 -6.83 -7.56 7.45
CA ILE A 54 -7.27 -7.88 6.09
C ILE A 54 -6.24 -7.32 5.11
N THR A 55 -5.71 -8.18 4.24
CA THR A 55 -4.76 -7.78 3.19
C THR A 55 -5.51 -7.53 1.88
N ILE A 56 -5.30 -6.37 1.28
CA ILE A 56 -5.83 -5.97 -0.03
C ILE A 56 -4.69 -6.00 -1.03
N THR A 57 -4.83 -6.78 -2.11
CA THR A 57 -3.83 -6.85 -3.19
C THR A 57 -4.36 -6.20 -4.46
N HIS A 58 -3.66 -5.19 -4.94
CA HIS A 58 -3.94 -4.53 -6.19
C HIS A 58 -3.20 -5.23 -7.34
N HIS A 59 -3.94 -5.97 -8.14
CA HIS A 59 -3.40 -6.86 -9.18
C HIS A 59 -2.84 -6.12 -10.40
N ASN A 60 -3.13 -4.82 -10.56
CA ASN A 60 -2.84 -4.06 -11.78
C ASN A 60 -1.72 -3.02 -11.59
N HIS A 61 -0.96 -3.13 -10.52
CA HIS A 61 0.17 -2.26 -10.29
C HIS A 61 1.38 -2.79 -11.10
N ARG A 62 1.95 -1.95 -11.98
CA ARG A 62 3.28 -2.14 -12.56
C ARG A 62 4.20 -1.15 -11.84
N VAL A 63 5.15 -1.62 -11.03
CA VAL A 63 6.21 -0.71 -10.55
C VAL A 63 6.96 -0.30 -11.82
N ILE A 64 7.08 1.00 -12.06
CA ILE A 64 7.98 1.50 -13.11
C ILE A 64 9.41 1.44 -12.53
N GLU A 65 9.91 0.24 -12.23
CA GLU A 65 11.26 0.03 -11.66
C GLU A 65 12.29 -0.27 -12.76
N GLN A 66 11.84 -0.71 -13.93
CA GLN A 66 12.68 -0.99 -15.09
C GLN A 66 13.35 0.27 -15.68
N ALA A 67 12.85 1.47 -15.38
CA ALA A 67 13.38 2.71 -15.97
C ALA A 67 14.70 3.19 -15.35
N LYS A 68 15.18 2.56 -14.26
CA LYS A 68 16.45 2.92 -13.61
C LYS A 68 17.60 1.94 -13.86
N SER A 69 17.35 0.72 -14.35
CA SER A 69 18.43 -0.22 -14.69
C SER A 69 19.13 0.11 -16.01
N ASP A 70 18.46 0.85 -16.90
CA ASP A 70 18.92 1.01 -18.29
C ASP A 70 19.79 2.26 -18.50
N THR A 71 20.12 3.01 -17.44
CA THR A 71 20.98 4.21 -17.56
C THR A 71 22.49 3.88 -17.65
N ASN A 72 22.90 2.62 -17.43
CA ASN A 72 24.31 2.23 -17.50
C ASN A 72 24.83 1.87 -18.90
N TRP A 73 24.07 2.14 -19.97
CA TRP A 73 24.54 1.95 -21.35
C TRP A 73 25.55 3.02 -21.81
N PHE A 74 25.61 4.17 -21.14
CA PHE A 74 26.41 5.32 -21.60
C PHE A 74 27.87 5.34 -21.13
N LEU A 75 28.35 4.31 -20.43
CA LEU A 75 29.71 4.28 -19.88
C LEU A 75 30.64 3.22 -20.51
N ASP A 76 30.17 2.48 -21.52
CA ASP A 76 30.94 1.38 -22.14
C ASP A 76 31.39 1.71 -23.58
N SER A 77 31.59 3.00 -23.88
CA SER A 77 31.99 3.48 -25.21
C SER A 77 33.19 4.41 -25.13
N GLU A 78 34.29 3.93 -24.55
CA GLU A 78 35.62 4.48 -24.80
C GLU A 78 36.62 3.32 -24.95
N ASP A 79 36.78 2.88 -26.20
CA ASP A 79 37.96 2.19 -26.75
C ASP A 79 38.32 2.90 -28.08
#